data_AF-A0A812IAQ3-F1
#
_entry.id   AF-A0A812IAQ3-F1
#
_cell.length_a   1.000
_cell.length_b   1.000
_cell.length_c   1.000
_cell.angle_alpha   90.00
_cell.angle_beta   90.00
_cell.angle_gamma   90.00
#
_symmetry.space_group_name_H-M   'P 1'
#
loop_
_entity.id
_entity.type
_entity.pdbx_description
1 polymer ?
#
loop_
_entity_poly.entity_id
_entity_poly.type
_entity_poly.pdbx_seq_one_letter_code
_entity_poly.pdbx_strand_id
1 'polypeptide(L)'
;MAFPASSRWQYKCPFRKAWVDVSDAEDRQLKEAFLALARGGAPVAQCKLGSLRFRTDFRTMLRTNVASQRCAEVRLRDGVLPFAPPPAEEEGPSRASLGLEEGLPKERIAPCDLESGPAAQGKVSHLVRKAWGQGIEEGITMSGQFEFTMQASDKESFGEMLSWQMLAAGIPPPSLDNRCLKFTDARGTEAMGNKQEISKMLTNPGSYPVRVSYFPHPAFKFVRPERVPELEAMRTHLKFVQEAVAELDGNMDNVKHTHQRRTFERYLLYLEDHYYQTGDDLHDTLNWEEIVQKYGADKEMFFLLTKKTGPGLSKILRGEIDVLEYLFGG
;
A
#
# COMPACT_ATOMS: atom_id res chain seq x y z
N MET A 1 -9.69 17.40 -40.16
CA MET A 1 -10.49 16.78 -39.08
C MET A 1 -10.31 17.63 -37.83
N ALA A 2 -11.40 18.07 -37.21
CA ALA A 2 -11.36 18.93 -36.03
C ALA A 2 -12.52 18.61 -35.09
N PHE A 3 -12.30 18.84 -33.80
CA PHE A 3 -13.36 18.75 -32.80
C PHE A 3 -14.29 19.97 -32.87
N PRO A 4 -15.59 19.84 -32.54
CA PRO A 4 -16.47 20.98 -32.38
C PRO A 4 -15.93 21.96 -31.32
N ALA A 5 -16.05 23.27 -31.58
CA ALA A 5 -15.43 24.31 -30.76
C ALA A 5 -15.89 24.30 -29.28
N SER A 6 -17.14 23.91 -29.01
CA SER A 6 -17.71 23.81 -27.66
C SER A 6 -17.52 22.44 -27.00
N SER A 7 -16.96 21.46 -27.71
CA SER A 7 -16.87 20.09 -27.21
C SER A 7 -15.79 19.94 -26.16
N ARG A 8 -16.01 19.06 -25.17
CA ARG A 8 -15.04 18.81 -24.10
C ARG A 8 -15.07 17.35 -23.66
N TRP A 9 -13.91 16.77 -23.39
CA TRP A 9 -13.83 15.44 -22.84
C TRP A 9 -14.38 15.39 -21.41
N GLN A 10 -15.16 14.36 -21.14
CA GLN A 10 -15.70 14.04 -19.83
C GLN A 10 -15.36 12.61 -19.45
N TYR A 11 -15.27 12.36 -18.15
CA TYR A 11 -15.24 11.03 -17.58
C TYR A 11 -16.38 10.85 -16.58
N LYS A 12 -16.87 9.62 -16.44
CA LYS A 12 -17.89 9.27 -15.46
C LYS A 12 -17.22 9.11 -14.09
N CYS A 13 -17.31 10.15 -13.27
CA CYS A 13 -16.70 10.14 -11.95
C CYS A 13 -17.51 9.22 -11.01
N PRO A 14 -16.90 8.16 -10.44
CA PRO A 14 -17.63 7.21 -9.59
C PRO A 14 -18.12 7.87 -8.29
N PHE A 15 -17.36 8.83 -7.74
CA PHE A 15 -17.70 9.52 -6.49
C PHE A 15 -18.84 10.52 -6.67
N ARG A 16 -18.77 11.34 -7.73
CA ARG A 16 -19.83 12.31 -8.02
C ARG A 16 -21.06 11.67 -8.66
N LYS A 17 -20.97 10.40 -9.06
CA LYS A 17 -21.99 9.67 -9.84
C LYS A 17 -22.48 10.47 -11.05
N ALA A 18 -21.57 11.25 -11.64
CA ALA A 18 -21.87 12.22 -12.68
C ALA A 18 -20.74 12.31 -13.70
N TRP A 19 -21.05 12.83 -14.88
CA TRP A 19 -20.06 13.15 -15.89
C TRP A 19 -19.34 14.45 -15.54
N VAL A 20 -18.01 14.38 -15.46
CA VAL A 20 -17.15 15.48 -15.05
C VAL A 20 -16.22 15.83 -16.19
N ASP A 21 -16.12 17.13 -16.46
CA ASP A 21 -15.17 17.67 -17.43
C ASP A 21 -13.73 17.38 -17.01
N VAL A 22 -12.91 16.89 -17.94
CA VAL A 22 -11.46 16.81 -17.72
C VAL A 22 -10.86 18.22 -17.69
N SER A 23 -9.67 18.37 -17.12
CA SER A 23 -8.96 19.67 -17.09
C SER A 23 -8.67 20.21 -18.51
N ASP A 24 -8.48 21.52 -18.68
CA ASP A 24 -8.20 22.11 -20.01
C ASP A 24 -6.93 21.53 -20.64
N ALA A 25 -5.92 21.23 -19.81
CA ALA A 25 -4.67 20.62 -20.26
C ALA A 25 -4.90 19.17 -20.74
N GLU A 26 -5.67 18.39 -19.99
CA GLU A 26 -6.03 17.02 -20.34
C GLU A 26 -6.92 16.98 -21.59
N ASP A 27 -7.91 17.89 -21.70
CA ASP A 27 -8.78 17.99 -22.87
C ASP A 27 -7.98 18.25 -24.15
N ARG A 28 -7.03 19.20 -24.10
CA ARG A 28 -6.15 19.50 -25.23
C ARG A 28 -5.31 18.29 -25.63
N GLN A 29 -4.69 17.61 -24.66
CA GLN A 29 -3.89 16.40 -24.91
C GLN A 29 -4.72 15.28 -25.52
N LEU A 30 -5.93 15.03 -24.99
CA LEU A 30 -6.81 13.99 -25.50
C LEU A 30 -7.30 14.30 -26.92
N LYS A 31 -7.62 15.57 -27.22
CA LYS A 31 -8.00 15.99 -28.58
C LYS A 31 -6.83 15.83 -29.56
N GLU A 32 -5.63 16.26 -29.20
CA GLU A 32 -4.43 16.10 -30.02
C GLU A 32 -4.11 14.62 -30.27
N ALA A 33 -4.15 13.80 -29.22
CA ALA A 33 -3.91 12.36 -29.33
C ALA A 33 -4.98 11.66 -30.17
N PHE A 34 -6.25 12.01 -29.98
CA PHE A 34 -7.34 11.45 -30.79
C PHE A 34 -7.18 11.83 -32.27
N LEU A 35 -6.89 13.09 -32.60
CA LEU A 35 -6.64 13.49 -34.00
C LEU A 35 -5.38 12.83 -34.59
N ALA A 36 -4.39 12.46 -33.77
CA ALA A 36 -3.22 11.72 -34.22
C ALA A 36 -3.56 10.29 -34.68
N LEU A 37 -4.65 9.68 -34.19
CA LEU A 37 -5.10 8.35 -34.62
C LEU A 37 -5.37 8.30 -36.13
N ALA A 38 -5.94 9.36 -36.70
CA ALA A 38 -6.20 9.46 -38.14
C ALA A 38 -4.91 9.42 -38.99
N ARG A 39 -3.75 9.63 -38.36
CA ARG A 39 -2.43 9.59 -39.00
C ARG A 39 -1.62 8.36 -38.57
N GLY A 40 -2.26 7.33 -37.99
CA GLY A 40 -1.60 6.13 -37.49
C GLY A 40 -0.95 6.28 -36.11
N GLY A 41 -1.37 7.27 -35.32
CA GLY A 41 -0.93 7.43 -33.93
C GLY A 41 -1.44 6.32 -33.01
N ALA A 42 -0.85 6.21 -31.83
CA ALA A 42 -1.21 5.17 -30.86
C ALA A 42 -2.65 5.35 -30.32
N PRO A 43 -3.44 4.27 -30.17
CA PRO A 43 -4.82 4.30 -29.64
C PRO A 43 -4.94 4.71 -28.17
N VAL A 44 -3.80 4.98 -27.52
CA VAL A 44 -3.69 5.20 -26.09
C VAL A 44 -3.02 6.55 -25.84
N ALA A 45 -3.71 7.41 -25.08
CA ALA A 45 -3.16 8.66 -24.58
C ALA A 45 -2.78 8.53 -23.10
N GLN A 46 -1.66 9.12 -22.69
CA GLN A 46 -1.27 9.21 -21.29
C GLN A 46 -1.25 10.67 -20.85
N CYS A 47 -1.87 10.97 -19.71
CA CYS A 47 -1.88 12.29 -19.11
C CYS A 47 -1.48 12.20 -17.63
N LYS A 48 -0.90 13.29 -17.10
CA LYS A 48 -0.50 13.40 -15.70
C LYS A 48 -1.32 14.51 -15.04
N LEU A 49 -2.00 14.16 -13.95
CA LEU A 49 -2.77 15.11 -13.13
C LEU A 49 -2.18 15.12 -11.71
N GLY A 50 -1.35 16.10 -11.39
CA GLY A 50 -0.59 16.11 -10.14
C GLY A 50 0.43 14.96 -10.10
N SER A 51 0.38 14.10 -9.08
CA SER A 51 1.21 12.89 -8.99
C SER A 51 0.62 11.69 -9.74
N LEU A 52 -0.67 11.72 -10.09
CA LEU A 52 -1.38 10.59 -10.70
C LEU A 52 -1.18 10.55 -12.22
N ARG A 53 -1.02 9.34 -12.76
CA ARG A 53 -0.93 9.08 -14.20
C ARG A 53 -2.19 8.37 -14.66
N PHE A 54 -2.80 8.86 -15.72
CA PHE A 54 -3.96 8.25 -16.35
C PHE A 54 -3.63 7.85 -17.77
N ARG A 55 -4.22 6.73 -18.18
CA ARG A 55 -4.13 6.15 -19.51
C ARG A 55 -5.53 6.11 -20.10
N THR A 56 -5.78 6.83 -21.17
CA THR A 56 -7.06 6.77 -21.90
C THR A 56 -6.88 5.91 -23.14
N ASP A 57 -7.63 4.82 -23.24
CA ASP A 57 -7.69 3.99 -24.44
C ASP A 57 -8.92 4.37 -25.26
N PHE A 58 -8.68 4.88 -26.46
CA PHE A 58 -9.74 5.33 -27.37
C PHE A 58 -10.51 4.18 -28.01
N ARG A 59 -9.98 2.95 -27.98
CA ARG A 59 -10.69 1.76 -28.50
C ARG A 59 -11.81 1.33 -27.58
N THR A 60 -11.54 1.31 -26.28
CA THR A 60 -12.51 0.94 -25.25
C THR A 60 -13.28 2.14 -24.70
N MET A 61 -12.83 3.37 -25.02
CA MET A 61 -13.37 4.61 -24.45
C MET A 61 -13.33 4.59 -22.92
N LEU A 62 -12.22 4.07 -22.39
CA LEU A 62 -11.96 4.01 -20.94
C LEU A 62 -10.73 4.83 -20.57
N ARG A 63 -10.82 5.51 -19.43
CA ARG A 63 -9.72 6.16 -18.74
C ARG A 63 -9.32 5.35 -17.54
N THR A 64 -8.11 4.82 -17.55
CA THR A 64 -7.53 3.98 -16.51
C THR A 64 -6.56 4.80 -15.64
N ASN A 65 -6.70 4.75 -14.32
CA ASN A 65 -5.62 5.17 -13.44
C ASN A 65 -4.48 4.13 -13.53
N VAL A 66 -3.29 4.54 -13.95
CA VAL A 66 -2.17 3.61 -14.18
C VAL A 66 -1.72 2.94 -12.88
N ALA A 67 -1.86 3.61 -11.73
CA ALA A 67 -1.48 3.05 -10.43
C ALA A 67 -2.47 1.98 -9.97
N SER A 68 -3.78 2.27 -9.96
CA SER A 68 -4.79 1.33 -9.46
C SER A 68 -5.50 0.48 -10.49
N GLN A 69 -5.22 0.65 -11.78
CA GLN A 69 -5.94 -0.02 -12.87
C GLN A 69 -7.45 0.26 -12.91
N ARG A 70 -7.97 1.20 -12.11
CA ARG A 70 -9.39 1.57 -12.11
C ARG A 70 -9.77 2.28 -13.39
N CYS A 71 -10.86 1.84 -14.01
CA CYS A 71 -11.35 2.37 -15.28
C CYS A 71 -12.60 3.24 -15.06
N ALA A 72 -12.66 4.36 -15.78
CA ALA A 72 -13.84 5.21 -15.89
C ALA A 72 -14.20 5.38 -17.37
N GLU A 73 -15.50 5.30 -17.68
CA GLU A 73 -16.01 5.62 -19.02
C GLU A 73 -15.63 7.06 -19.40
N VAL A 74 -15.19 7.27 -20.65
CA VAL A 74 -14.97 8.60 -21.21
C VAL A 74 -15.90 8.89 -22.39
N ARG A 75 -16.27 10.16 -22.54
CA ARG A 75 -17.06 10.64 -23.67
C ARG A 75 -16.70 12.07 -24.04
N LEU A 76 -17.13 12.50 -25.22
CA LEU A 76 -17.13 13.91 -25.61
C LEU A 76 -18.48 14.54 -25.28
N ARG A 77 -18.49 15.65 -24.52
CA ARG A 77 -19.68 16.47 -24.27
C ARG A 77 -19.97 17.35 -25.48
N ASP A 78 -21.26 17.53 -25.78
CA ASP A 78 -21.79 18.50 -26.77
C ASP A 78 -21.10 18.39 -28.15
N GLY A 79 -21.00 17.17 -28.69
CA GLY A 79 -20.40 16.94 -30.00
C GLY A 79 -20.31 15.47 -30.40
N VAL A 80 -19.96 15.24 -31.65
CA VAL A 80 -19.62 13.92 -32.20
C VAL A 80 -18.11 13.84 -32.35
N LEU A 81 -17.55 12.64 -32.13
CA LEU A 81 -16.14 12.41 -32.41
C LEU A 81 -15.84 12.70 -33.89
N PRO A 82 -14.68 13.31 -34.23
CA PRO A 82 -14.32 13.62 -35.61
C PRO A 82 -14.32 12.41 -36.56
N PHE A 83 -14.15 11.20 -36.00
CA PHE A 83 -14.26 9.91 -36.66
C PHE A 83 -14.51 8.83 -35.61
N ALA A 84 -14.95 7.65 -36.04
CA ALA A 84 -15.22 6.53 -35.14
C ALA A 84 -13.93 6.07 -34.43
N PRO A 85 -14.00 5.74 -33.13
CA PRO A 85 -12.86 5.14 -32.45
C PRO A 85 -12.47 3.81 -33.12
N PRO A 86 -11.18 3.42 -33.05
CA PRO A 86 -10.75 2.13 -33.57
C PRO A 86 -11.47 0.99 -32.82
N PRO A 87 -11.74 -0.16 -33.46
CA PRO A 87 -12.37 -1.29 -32.80
C PRO A 87 -11.52 -1.75 -31.60
N ALA A 88 -12.19 -2.20 -30.53
CA ALA A 88 -11.52 -2.88 -29.44
C ALA A 88 -10.91 -4.19 -29.97
N GLU A 89 -9.63 -4.43 -29.67
CA GLU A 89 -9.06 -5.76 -29.82
C GLU A 89 -9.70 -6.65 -28.74
N GLU A 90 -10.19 -7.83 -29.12
CA GLU A 90 -10.65 -8.83 -28.15
C GLU A 90 -9.44 -9.29 -27.32
N GLU A 91 -9.20 -8.66 -26.18
CA GLU A 91 -8.25 -9.16 -25.19
C GLU A 91 -8.85 -10.43 -24.56
N GLY A 92 -8.20 -11.57 -24.82
CA GLY A 92 -8.44 -12.81 -24.09
C GLY A 92 -8.31 -12.61 -22.56
N PRO A 93 -8.87 -13.52 -21.75
CA PRO A 93 -9.01 -13.31 -20.31
C PRO A 93 -7.66 -12.95 -19.66
N SER A 94 -7.69 -11.87 -18.88
CA SER A 94 -6.54 -11.37 -18.12
C SER A 94 -5.94 -12.48 -17.25
N ARG A 95 -4.61 -12.53 -17.17
CA ARG A 95 -3.84 -13.44 -16.30
C ARG A 95 -4.22 -13.35 -14.81
N ALA A 96 -4.88 -12.28 -14.37
CA ALA A 96 -5.39 -12.15 -13.00
C ALA A 96 -6.63 -13.02 -12.73
N SER A 97 -7.25 -13.60 -13.77
CA SER A 97 -8.41 -14.49 -13.68
C SER A 97 -8.03 -15.95 -13.42
N LEU A 98 -6.74 -16.28 -13.50
CA LEU A 98 -6.19 -17.56 -13.06
C LEU A 98 -5.84 -17.39 -11.59
N GLY A 99 -6.82 -17.65 -10.72
CA GLY A 99 -6.63 -17.61 -9.27
C GLY A 99 -5.33 -18.33 -8.88
N LEU A 100 -4.54 -17.71 -8.00
CA LEU A 100 -3.51 -18.41 -7.26
C LEU A 100 -4.19 -19.58 -6.55
N GLU A 101 -3.83 -20.81 -6.90
CA GLU A 101 -4.34 -21.99 -6.20
C GLU A 101 -3.96 -21.88 -4.71
N GLU A 102 -4.97 -21.62 -3.88
CA GLU A 102 -4.88 -21.76 -2.43
C GLU A 102 -4.76 -23.25 -2.09
N GLY A 103 -3.52 -23.71 -2.02
CA GLY A 103 -3.17 -25.07 -1.63
C GLY A 103 -1.99 -25.08 -0.68
N LEU A 104 -2.08 -24.41 0.47
CA LEU A 104 -1.14 -24.64 1.58
C LEU A 104 -1.73 -25.68 2.53
N PRO A 105 -1.12 -26.88 2.66
CA PRO A 105 -1.57 -27.87 3.63
C PRO A 105 -1.30 -27.35 5.04
N LYS A 106 -2.35 -27.35 5.88
CA LYS A 106 -2.24 -27.16 7.33
C LYS A 106 -1.65 -28.43 7.94
N GLU A 107 -0.33 -28.55 8.02
CA GLU A 107 0.32 -29.55 8.86
C GLU A 107 0.81 -28.93 10.16
N ARG A 108 0.33 -29.48 11.29
CA ARG A 108 0.91 -29.30 12.61
C ARG A 108 2.25 -30.05 12.64
N ILE A 109 3.35 -29.32 12.73
CA ILE A 109 4.67 -29.94 12.94
C ILE A 109 4.85 -30.18 14.45
N ALA A 110 4.89 -31.45 14.85
CA ALA A 110 5.29 -31.86 16.19
C ALA A 110 6.82 -31.70 16.35
N PRO A 111 7.32 -31.36 17.55
CA PRO A 111 8.75 -31.26 17.78
C PRO A 111 9.36 -32.67 17.78
N CYS A 112 10.58 -32.76 17.22
CA CYS A 112 11.47 -33.93 17.13
C CYS A 112 11.31 -34.78 15.85
N ASP A 113 12.01 -34.36 14.78
CA ASP A 113 13.04 -35.16 14.10
C ASP A 113 13.74 -34.28 13.04
N LEU A 114 14.91 -33.77 13.40
CA LEU A 114 15.73 -32.78 12.69
C LEU A 114 16.52 -33.36 11.50
N GLU A 115 15.95 -34.27 10.71
CA GLU A 115 16.70 -34.93 9.62
C GLU A 115 16.08 -34.81 8.22
N SER A 116 14.90 -34.18 8.05
CA SER A 116 14.34 -34.02 6.71
C SER A 116 13.49 -32.76 6.54
N GLY A 117 14.02 -31.82 5.75
CA GLY A 117 13.24 -30.71 5.21
C GLY A 117 12.25 -31.17 4.14
N PRO A 118 11.25 -30.34 3.78
CA PRO A 118 10.34 -30.65 2.70
C PRO A 118 11.13 -30.68 1.38
N ALA A 119 11.10 -31.85 0.73
CA ALA A 119 11.78 -32.17 -0.53
C ALA A 119 13.32 -32.06 -0.53
N ALA A 120 13.99 -33.15 -0.14
CA ALA A 120 15.26 -33.60 -0.70
C ALA A 120 16.40 -32.57 -0.86
N GLN A 121 16.56 -31.64 0.07
CA GLN A 121 17.79 -30.86 0.22
C GLN A 121 18.36 -31.11 1.61
N GLY A 122 19.44 -31.90 1.66
CA GLY A 122 20.15 -32.25 2.87
C GLY A 122 20.77 -31.05 3.58
N LYS A 123 21.29 -31.34 4.80
CA LYS A 123 22.09 -30.48 5.70
C LYS A 123 22.31 -29.05 5.20
N VAL A 124 21.73 -28.08 5.92
CA VAL A 124 21.97 -26.63 5.76
C VAL A 124 23.48 -26.39 5.84
N SER A 125 24.15 -26.43 4.69
CA SER A 125 25.60 -26.32 4.62
C SER A 125 26.02 -24.85 4.71
N HIS A 126 27.29 -24.60 5.00
CA HIS A 126 27.90 -23.26 4.94
C HIS A 126 27.67 -22.53 3.59
N LEU A 127 27.21 -23.22 2.52
CA LEU A 127 26.81 -22.63 1.24
C LEU A 127 25.43 -21.93 1.28
N VAL A 128 24.57 -22.18 2.27
CA VAL A 128 23.32 -21.41 2.45
C VAL A 128 23.64 -19.93 2.66
N ARG A 129 24.80 -19.56 3.24
CA ARG A 129 25.28 -18.16 3.28
C ARG A 129 25.53 -17.55 1.90
N LYS A 130 25.78 -18.36 0.88
CA LYS A 130 26.20 -17.93 -0.48
C LYS A 130 25.04 -17.92 -1.49
N ALA A 131 23.98 -18.70 -1.23
CA ALA A 131 22.83 -18.86 -2.13
C ALA A 131 21.76 -17.73 -2.02
N TRP A 132 21.82 -16.87 -0.99
CA TRP A 132 21.01 -15.63 -0.89
C TRP A 132 21.43 -14.54 -1.90
N GLY A 133 22.34 -14.83 -2.81
CA GLY A 133 22.98 -13.86 -3.70
C GLY A 133 22.25 -13.52 -5.00
N GLN A 134 21.12 -14.15 -5.33
CA GLN A 134 20.33 -13.77 -6.52
C GLN A 134 18.84 -14.01 -6.27
N GLY A 135 18.05 -12.93 -6.09
CA GLY A 135 16.59 -13.02 -6.15
C GLY A 135 15.79 -11.90 -5.49
N ILE A 136 16.38 -11.12 -4.59
CA ILE A 136 15.74 -9.93 -4.00
C ILE A 136 16.79 -8.81 -4.04
N GLU A 137 16.45 -7.67 -4.68
CA GLU A 137 17.33 -6.50 -4.66
C GLU A 137 17.70 -6.16 -3.21
N GLU A 138 18.97 -5.81 -2.96
CA GLU A 138 19.38 -5.24 -1.67
C GLU A 138 18.38 -4.15 -1.26
N GLY A 139 17.69 -4.40 -0.15
CA GLY A 139 16.74 -3.48 0.44
C GLY A 139 15.27 -3.77 0.17
N ILE A 140 14.81 -4.68 -0.68
CA ILE A 140 13.37 -5.06 -0.73
C ILE A 140 13.09 -6.07 0.40
N THR A 141 12.28 -5.71 1.39
CA THR A 141 12.05 -6.52 2.59
C THR A 141 10.57 -6.87 2.79
N MET A 142 10.25 -7.62 3.86
CA MET A 142 8.87 -7.93 4.28
C MET A 142 8.11 -8.95 3.42
N SER A 143 8.80 -9.93 2.84
CA SER A 143 8.14 -11.12 2.28
C SER A 143 7.97 -12.21 3.36
N GLY A 144 6.88 -12.97 3.29
CA GLY A 144 6.68 -14.16 4.13
C GLY A 144 6.26 -13.87 5.56
N GLN A 145 5.94 -14.93 6.30
CA GLN A 145 5.58 -14.88 7.72
C GLN A 145 5.95 -16.20 8.38
N PHE A 146 6.32 -16.17 9.66
CA PHE A 146 6.56 -17.39 10.44
C PHE A 146 6.25 -17.17 11.91
N GLU A 147 5.96 -18.27 12.61
CA GLU A 147 5.78 -18.32 14.05
C GLU A 147 6.31 -19.65 14.58
N PHE A 148 7.10 -19.60 15.65
CA PHE A 148 7.55 -20.79 16.35
C PHE A 148 7.69 -20.52 17.85
N THR A 149 7.67 -21.59 18.64
CA THR A 149 7.87 -21.52 20.09
C THR A 149 9.19 -22.18 20.45
N MET A 150 9.95 -21.52 21.32
CA MET A 150 11.25 -21.96 21.80
C MET A 150 11.13 -22.38 23.26
N GLN A 151 11.61 -23.58 23.58
CA GLN A 151 11.77 -24.05 24.96
C GLN A 151 13.12 -23.62 25.53
N ALA A 152 13.28 -23.71 26.84
CA ALA A 152 14.54 -23.33 27.51
C ALA A 152 15.74 -24.14 27.00
N SER A 153 15.51 -25.41 26.60
CA SER A 153 16.49 -26.29 25.98
C SER A 153 16.98 -25.81 24.61
N ASP A 154 16.16 -25.04 23.90
CA ASP A 154 16.37 -24.71 22.49
C ASP A 154 17.16 -23.40 22.32
N LYS A 155 17.51 -22.75 23.45
CA LYS A 155 18.20 -21.46 23.48
C LYS A 155 19.49 -21.45 22.66
N GLU A 156 20.27 -22.53 22.73
CA GLU A 156 21.53 -22.65 21.99
C GLU A 156 21.31 -22.83 20.48
N SER A 157 20.14 -23.37 20.10
CA SER A 157 19.72 -23.61 18.71
C SER A 157 18.92 -22.44 18.11
N PHE A 158 18.71 -21.33 18.83
CA PHE A 158 17.88 -20.21 18.38
C PHE A 158 18.25 -19.71 16.97
N GLY A 159 19.54 -19.52 16.69
CA GLY A 159 20.01 -19.05 15.40
C GLY A 159 19.67 -20.00 14.25
N GLU A 160 19.73 -21.31 14.51
CA GLU A 160 19.37 -22.35 13.53
C GLU A 160 17.86 -22.41 13.33
N MET A 161 17.08 -22.39 14.41
CA MET A 161 15.62 -22.36 14.35
C MET A 161 15.12 -21.15 13.56
N LEU A 162 15.65 -19.95 13.86
CA LEU A 162 15.28 -18.73 13.14
C LEU A 162 15.63 -18.84 11.65
N SER A 163 16.82 -19.32 11.33
CA SER A 163 17.26 -19.50 9.93
C SER A 163 16.38 -20.48 9.17
N TRP A 164 15.97 -21.58 9.82
CA TRP A 164 15.07 -22.57 9.24
C TRP A 164 13.68 -21.99 8.95
N GLN A 165 13.13 -21.24 9.90
CA GLN A 165 11.81 -20.63 9.77
C GLN A 165 11.80 -19.55 8.69
N MET A 166 12.86 -18.76 8.60
CA MET A 166 13.07 -17.81 7.51
C MET A 166 13.17 -18.50 6.15
N LEU A 167 13.91 -19.60 6.05
CA LEU A 167 14.02 -20.38 4.82
C LEU A 167 12.67 -20.95 4.40
N ALA A 168 11.93 -21.56 5.33
CA ALA A 168 10.61 -22.13 5.08
C ALA A 168 9.58 -21.06 4.64
N ALA A 169 9.70 -19.84 5.17
CA ALA A 169 8.86 -18.70 4.80
C ALA A 169 9.36 -17.90 3.58
N GLY A 170 10.47 -18.30 2.94
CA GLY A 170 11.04 -17.62 1.78
C GLY A 170 11.62 -16.23 2.08
N ILE A 171 12.22 -16.03 3.26
CA ILE A 171 12.67 -14.73 3.77
C ILE A 171 14.20 -14.62 3.80
N PRO A 172 14.83 -13.80 2.93
CA PRO A 172 16.22 -13.39 3.06
C PRO A 172 16.67 -12.82 4.39
N PRO A 173 17.86 -13.19 4.93
CA PRO A 173 18.51 -12.52 6.05
C PRO A 173 18.67 -11.03 5.78
N PRO A 174 19.11 -10.59 4.57
CA PRO A 174 19.11 -9.17 4.24
C PRO A 174 17.71 -8.54 4.19
N SER A 175 16.66 -9.37 4.00
CA SER A 175 15.28 -8.92 3.89
C SER A 175 14.48 -8.95 5.21
N LEU A 176 15.08 -9.49 6.28
CA LEU A 176 14.43 -9.58 7.58
C LEU A 176 14.50 -8.22 8.28
N ASP A 177 13.33 -7.62 8.52
CA ASP A 177 13.25 -6.43 9.35
C ASP A 177 13.09 -6.81 10.83
N ASN A 178 14.13 -6.55 11.62
CA ASN A 178 14.13 -6.83 13.06
C ASN A 178 13.03 -6.08 13.84
N ARG A 179 12.46 -5.02 13.27
CA ARG A 179 11.33 -4.28 13.86
C ARG A 179 9.99 -5.02 13.77
N CYS A 180 9.92 -6.08 12.97
CA CYS A 180 8.75 -6.95 12.85
C CYS A 180 8.97 -8.31 13.52
N LEU A 181 10.19 -8.58 14.03
CA LEU A 181 10.50 -9.79 14.77
C LEU A 181 10.14 -9.60 16.25
N LYS A 182 9.11 -10.31 16.69
CA LYS A 182 8.52 -10.19 18.02
C LYS A 182 8.79 -11.44 18.85
N PHE A 183 9.17 -11.22 20.10
CA PHE A 183 9.37 -12.23 21.13
C PHE A 183 8.32 -12.04 22.21
N THR A 184 7.60 -13.10 22.56
CA THR A 184 6.60 -13.10 23.64
C THR A 184 6.99 -14.16 24.66
N ASP A 185 7.18 -13.77 25.91
CA ASP A 185 7.50 -14.71 26.98
C ASP A 185 6.26 -15.49 27.45
N ALA A 186 6.47 -16.48 28.33
CA ALA A 186 5.41 -17.30 28.90
C ALA A 186 4.36 -16.52 29.72
N ARG A 187 4.70 -15.29 30.15
CA ARG A 187 3.82 -14.40 30.92
C ARG A 187 3.08 -13.40 30.02
N GLY A 188 3.35 -13.43 28.71
CA GLY A 188 2.78 -12.50 27.73
C GLY A 188 3.57 -11.19 27.57
N THR A 189 4.75 -11.05 28.17
CA THR A 189 5.60 -9.87 27.99
C THR A 189 6.22 -9.89 26.59
N GLU A 190 6.18 -8.77 25.89
CA GLU A 190 6.63 -8.67 24.50
C GLU A 190 7.91 -7.84 24.37
N ALA A 191 8.81 -8.27 23.49
CA ALA A 191 9.99 -7.52 23.09
C ALA A 191 10.14 -7.55 21.56
N MET A 192 10.37 -6.39 20.94
CA MET A 192 10.45 -6.24 19.48
C MET A 192 11.47 -5.16 19.12
N GLY A 193 12.37 -5.44 18.18
CA GLY A 193 13.40 -4.48 17.73
C GLY A 193 14.47 -4.07 18.77
N ASN A 194 14.27 -4.37 20.06
CA ASN A 194 15.21 -4.03 21.14
C ASN A 194 16.09 -5.23 21.53
N LYS A 195 17.34 -5.21 21.07
CA LYS A 195 18.31 -6.30 21.34
C LYS A 195 18.55 -6.54 22.84
N GLN A 196 18.52 -5.49 23.67
CA GLN A 196 18.78 -5.63 25.10
C GLN A 196 17.62 -6.33 25.82
N GLU A 197 16.38 -5.97 25.50
CA GLU A 197 15.18 -6.59 26.07
C GLU A 197 15.04 -8.04 25.62
N ILE A 198 15.25 -8.30 24.32
CA ILE A 198 15.24 -9.67 23.79
C ILE A 198 16.32 -10.51 24.49
N SER A 199 17.55 -10.00 24.63
CA SER A 199 18.63 -10.71 25.34
C SER A 199 18.29 -10.98 26.82
N LYS A 200 17.68 -10.01 27.52
CA LYS A 200 17.20 -10.20 28.90
C LYS A 200 16.12 -11.28 28.98
N MET A 201 15.19 -11.30 28.03
CA MET A 201 14.13 -12.31 27.95
C MET A 201 14.73 -13.70 27.71
N LEU A 202 15.62 -13.84 26.73
CA LEU A 202 16.24 -15.13 26.38
C LEU A 202 17.21 -15.66 27.45
N THR A 203 17.74 -14.79 28.31
CA THR A 203 18.62 -15.18 29.43
C THR A 203 17.85 -15.58 30.69
N ASN A 204 16.58 -15.19 30.82
CA ASN A 204 15.74 -15.53 31.97
C ASN A 204 15.06 -16.90 31.77
N PRO A 205 15.36 -17.92 32.60
CA PRO A 205 14.68 -19.22 32.52
C PRO A 205 13.17 -19.12 32.70
N GLY A 206 12.69 -18.15 33.49
CA GLY A 206 11.27 -17.92 33.75
C GLY A 206 10.49 -17.26 32.61
N SER A 207 11.16 -16.90 31.51
CA SER A 207 10.53 -16.37 30.30
C SER A 207 10.09 -17.47 29.33
N TYR A 208 10.56 -18.70 29.51
CA TYR A 208 10.22 -19.82 28.62
C TYR A 208 8.88 -20.48 29.00
N PRO A 209 8.11 -20.98 28.01
CA PRO A 209 8.38 -20.95 26.57
C PRO A 209 8.32 -19.55 25.97
N VAL A 210 9.24 -19.24 25.05
CA VAL A 210 9.28 -17.95 24.33
C VAL A 210 8.75 -18.16 22.92
N ARG A 211 7.69 -17.43 22.56
CA ARG A 211 7.13 -17.42 21.21
C ARG A 211 7.84 -16.38 20.35
N VAL A 212 8.32 -16.79 19.18
CA VAL A 212 8.99 -15.93 18.21
C VAL A 212 8.13 -15.87 16.97
N SER A 213 7.77 -14.64 16.56
CA SER A 213 6.87 -14.40 15.43
C SER A 213 7.40 -13.30 14.53
N TYR A 214 7.24 -13.47 13.22
CA TYR A 214 7.50 -12.46 12.21
C TYR A 214 6.27 -12.35 11.30
N PHE A 215 5.51 -11.28 11.49
CA PHE A 215 4.32 -10.95 10.70
C PHE A 215 4.44 -9.49 10.25
N PRO A 216 5.11 -9.23 9.12
CA PRO A 216 5.16 -7.88 8.58
C PRO A 216 3.76 -7.46 8.13
N HIS A 217 3.44 -6.18 8.35
CA HIS A 217 2.14 -5.65 7.97
C HIS A 217 1.94 -5.77 6.44
N PRO A 218 0.78 -6.26 5.93
CA PRO A 218 0.55 -6.48 4.50
C PRO A 218 0.85 -5.25 3.62
N ALA A 219 0.52 -4.05 4.13
CA ALA A 219 0.78 -2.78 3.45
C ALA A 219 2.27 -2.48 3.19
N PHE A 220 3.20 -3.20 3.84
CA PHE A 220 4.65 -3.01 3.68
C PHE A 220 5.33 -4.15 2.94
N LYS A 221 4.55 -5.09 2.39
CA LYS A 221 5.08 -6.22 1.63
C LYS A 221 5.89 -5.70 0.43
N PHE A 222 7.11 -6.19 0.27
CA PHE A 222 8.03 -5.80 -0.80
C PHE A 222 8.46 -4.32 -0.77
N VAL A 223 8.42 -3.69 0.41
CA VAL A 223 8.86 -2.32 0.61
C VAL A 223 10.25 -2.32 1.23
N ARG A 224 11.05 -1.29 0.95
CA ARG A 224 12.35 -1.12 1.61
C ARG A 224 12.20 -0.62 3.06
N PRO A 225 13.01 -1.10 4.04
CA PRO A 225 12.87 -0.74 5.46
C PRO A 225 12.91 0.76 5.70
N GLU A 226 13.68 1.49 4.89
CA GLU A 226 13.85 2.95 4.98
C GLU A 226 12.58 3.70 4.55
N ARG A 227 11.73 3.07 3.72
CA ARG A 227 10.46 3.62 3.24
C ARG A 227 9.27 3.28 4.12
N VAL A 228 9.40 2.29 5.00
CA VAL A 228 8.32 1.90 5.94
C VAL A 228 7.81 3.09 6.77
N PRO A 229 8.66 3.97 7.35
CA PRO A 229 8.17 5.14 8.09
C PRO A 229 7.32 6.10 7.23
N GLU A 230 7.72 6.31 5.96
CA GLU A 230 6.98 7.15 5.00
C GLU A 230 5.61 6.54 4.69
N LEU A 231 5.55 5.23 4.46
CA LEU A 231 4.29 4.54 4.20
C LEU A 231 3.38 4.50 5.43
N GLU A 232 3.94 4.29 6.63
CA GLU A 232 3.16 4.40 7.86
C GLU A 232 2.58 5.81 8.02
N ALA A 233 3.34 6.86 7.70
CA ALA A 233 2.83 8.25 7.68
C ALA A 233 1.66 8.45 6.71
N MET A 234 1.76 7.84 5.54
CA MET A 234 0.68 7.86 4.57
C MET A 234 -0.54 7.10 5.08
N ARG A 235 -0.38 5.93 5.71
CA ARG A 235 -1.49 5.18 6.32
C ARG A 235 -2.15 5.97 7.43
N THR A 236 -1.38 6.55 8.36
CA THR A 236 -1.92 7.41 9.43
C THR A 236 -2.65 8.62 8.85
N HIS A 237 -2.15 9.23 7.77
CA HIS A 237 -2.87 10.30 7.08
C HIS A 237 -4.20 9.81 6.50
N LEU A 238 -4.18 8.66 5.82
CA LEU A 238 -5.38 8.06 5.26
C LEU A 238 -6.39 7.67 6.34
N LYS A 239 -5.96 7.25 7.54
CA LYS A 239 -6.87 7.05 8.68
C LYS A 239 -7.63 8.32 9.04
N PHE A 240 -6.93 9.44 9.24
CA PHE A 240 -7.61 10.71 9.53
C PHE A 240 -8.52 11.16 8.38
N VAL A 241 -8.14 10.87 7.14
CA VAL A 241 -8.99 11.09 5.98
C VAL A 241 -10.24 10.20 6.02
N GLN A 242 -10.12 8.92 6.37
CA GLN A 242 -11.23 7.98 6.54
C GLN A 242 -12.20 8.47 7.62
N GLU A 243 -11.67 8.87 8.78
CA GLU A 243 -12.45 9.43 9.88
C GLU A 243 -13.19 10.71 9.45
N ALA A 244 -12.50 11.63 8.77
CA ALA A 244 -13.12 12.87 8.29
C ALA A 244 -14.18 12.62 7.20
N VAL A 245 -13.94 11.65 6.30
CA VAL A 245 -14.91 11.22 5.28
C VAL A 245 -16.14 10.62 5.95
N ALA A 246 -15.96 9.78 6.97
CA ALA A 246 -17.06 9.20 7.74
C ALA A 246 -17.90 10.27 8.45
N GLU A 247 -17.26 11.26 9.08
CA GLU A 247 -17.96 12.39 9.71
C GLU A 247 -18.71 13.28 8.71
N LEU A 248 -18.31 13.28 7.44
CA LEU A 248 -18.94 14.03 6.37
C LEU A 248 -19.92 13.18 5.52
N ASP A 249 -20.22 11.95 5.95
CA ASP A 249 -21.05 10.97 5.24
C ASP A 249 -20.58 10.68 3.80
N GLY A 250 -19.29 10.89 3.52
CA GLY A 250 -18.74 10.82 2.16
C GLY A 250 -19.35 11.82 1.18
N ASN A 251 -20.11 12.81 1.65
CA ASN A 251 -20.84 13.75 0.81
C ASN A 251 -20.08 15.07 0.65
N MET A 252 -19.75 15.42 -0.60
CA MET A 252 -19.07 16.67 -0.92
C MET A 252 -19.87 17.92 -0.53
N ASP A 253 -21.19 17.84 -0.44
CA ASP A 253 -22.03 18.98 -0.06
C ASP A 253 -21.87 19.37 1.40
N ASN A 254 -21.41 18.44 2.24
CA ASN A 254 -21.07 18.69 3.63
C ASN A 254 -19.73 19.44 3.80
N VAL A 255 -18.99 19.68 2.71
CA VAL A 255 -17.76 20.48 2.70
C VAL A 255 -18.07 21.94 2.38
N LYS A 256 -17.70 22.83 3.30
CA LYS A 256 -18.09 24.26 3.28
C LYS A 256 -17.51 25.00 2.08
N HIS A 257 -16.20 24.91 1.86
CA HIS A 257 -15.54 25.72 0.84
C HIS A 257 -15.34 24.97 -0.48
N THR A 258 -15.70 25.60 -1.61
CA THR A 258 -15.58 25.01 -2.95
C THR A 258 -14.16 24.56 -3.30
N HIS A 259 -13.13 25.31 -2.85
CA HIS A 259 -11.74 24.93 -3.09
C HIS A 259 -11.34 23.67 -2.28
N GLN A 260 -11.93 23.45 -1.10
CA GLN A 260 -11.72 22.25 -0.29
C GLN A 260 -12.50 21.03 -0.83
N ARG A 261 -13.64 21.22 -1.51
CA ARG A 261 -14.39 20.12 -2.16
C ARG A 261 -13.53 19.33 -3.14
N ARG A 262 -12.64 19.99 -3.87
CA ARG A 262 -11.67 19.33 -4.77
C ARG A 262 -10.66 18.48 -4.01
N THR A 263 -10.23 18.94 -2.83
CA THR A 263 -9.34 18.17 -1.96
C THR A 263 -10.07 16.97 -1.37
N PHE A 264 -11.32 17.15 -0.91
CA PHE A 264 -12.16 16.07 -0.40
C PHE A 264 -12.45 15.00 -1.46
N GLU A 265 -12.68 15.38 -2.71
CA GLU A 265 -12.79 14.40 -3.82
C GLU A 265 -11.50 13.60 -4.01
N ARG A 266 -10.33 14.23 -3.89
CA ARG A 266 -9.03 13.52 -3.95
C ARG A 266 -8.85 12.56 -2.77
N TYR A 267 -9.34 12.92 -1.60
CA TYR A 267 -9.33 12.05 -0.43
C TYR A 267 -10.16 10.80 -0.62
N LEU A 268 -11.39 10.93 -1.15
CA LEU A 268 -12.22 9.77 -1.52
C LEU A 268 -11.50 8.87 -2.54
N LEU A 269 -10.86 9.49 -3.54
CA LEU A 269 -10.03 8.78 -4.53
C LEU A 269 -8.90 8.00 -3.87
N TYR A 270 -8.15 8.61 -2.94
CA TYR A 270 -7.02 7.98 -2.27
C TYR A 270 -7.42 6.83 -1.36
N LEU A 271 -8.50 6.97 -0.59
CA LEU A 271 -9.01 5.88 0.24
C LEU A 271 -9.40 4.66 -0.59
N GLU A 272 -10.18 4.88 -1.65
CA GLU A 272 -10.59 3.77 -2.52
C GLU A 272 -9.40 3.18 -3.29
N ASP A 273 -8.38 3.99 -3.64
CA ASP A 273 -7.13 3.50 -4.24
C ASP A 273 -6.39 2.57 -3.29
N HIS A 274 -6.28 3.00 -2.04
CA HIS A 274 -5.60 2.30 -0.98
C HIS A 274 -6.26 0.95 -0.73
N TYR A 275 -7.56 0.93 -0.39
CA TYR A 275 -8.27 -0.33 -0.13
C TYR A 275 -8.23 -1.30 -1.31
N TYR A 276 -8.31 -0.79 -2.54
CA TYR A 276 -8.22 -1.64 -3.72
C TYR A 276 -6.83 -2.26 -3.89
N GLN A 277 -5.76 -1.49 -3.67
CA GLN A 277 -4.38 -1.96 -3.90
C GLN A 277 -3.87 -2.88 -2.79
N THR A 278 -4.25 -2.61 -1.55
CA THR A 278 -3.61 -3.22 -0.38
C THR A 278 -4.54 -4.11 0.44
N GLY A 279 -5.86 -3.94 0.33
CA GLY A 279 -6.83 -4.55 1.24
C GLY A 279 -6.59 -4.16 2.71
N ASP A 280 -5.86 -3.06 2.93
CA ASP A 280 -5.34 -2.65 4.23
C ASP A 280 -6.44 -2.08 5.14
N ASP A 281 -6.41 -2.47 6.41
CA ASP A 281 -7.24 -1.88 7.46
C ASP A 281 -6.52 -0.69 8.08
N LEU A 282 -7.08 0.51 7.92
CA LEU A 282 -6.50 1.73 8.45
C LEU A 282 -6.74 1.90 9.96
N HIS A 283 -7.53 1.05 10.61
CA HIS A 283 -7.79 1.16 12.04
C HIS A 283 -6.56 0.82 12.90
N ASP A 284 -5.66 -0.02 12.40
CA ASP A 284 -4.47 -0.49 13.11
C ASP A 284 -3.23 0.41 12.94
N THR A 285 -3.37 1.55 12.26
CA THR A 285 -2.24 2.48 12.08
C THR A 285 -1.74 2.97 13.43
N LEU A 286 -0.42 3.11 13.52
CA LEU A 286 0.23 3.58 14.73
C LEU A 286 -0.15 5.03 15.06
N ASN A 287 -0.25 5.32 16.37
CA ASN A 287 -0.30 6.68 16.86
C ASN A 287 1.10 7.34 16.83
N TRP A 288 1.13 8.64 17.07
CA TRP A 288 2.35 9.45 16.97
C TRP A 288 3.45 8.96 17.92
N GLU A 289 3.10 8.66 19.17
CA GLU A 289 4.03 8.18 20.19
C GLU A 289 4.67 6.83 19.79
N GLU A 290 3.85 5.92 19.29
CA GLU A 290 4.28 4.60 18.79
C GLU A 290 5.22 4.72 17.58
N ILE A 291 4.97 5.69 16.69
CA ILE A 291 5.81 5.96 15.53
C ILE A 291 7.20 6.42 15.96
N VAL A 292 7.29 7.40 16.87
CA VAL A 292 8.59 7.88 17.39
C VAL A 292 9.35 6.75 18.06
N GLN A 293 8.65 5.97 18.87
CA GLN A 293 9.25 4.83 19.57
C GLN A 293 9.77 3.77 18.59
N LYS A 294 9.03 3.50 17.51
CA LYS A 294 9.34 2.43 16.55
C LYS A 294 10.34 2.84 15.46
N TYR A 295 10.30 4.09 15.00
CA TYR A 295 11.08 4.55 13.84
C TYR A 295 12.12 5.62 14.16
N GLY A 296 12.11 6.21 15.37
CA GLY A 296 13.04 7.25 15.80
C GLY A 296 12.52 8.67 15.62
N ALA A 297 13.02 9.59 16.43
CA ALA A 297 12.59 10.99 16.45
C ALA A 297 12.93 11.76 15.15
N ASP A 298 13.95 11.34 14.40
CA ASP A 298 14.32 11.94 13.11
C ASP A 298 13.25 11.69 12.02
N LYS A 299 12.36 10.73 12.24
CA LYS A 299 11.24 10.45 11.34
C LYS A 299 9.99 11.28 11.64
N GLU A 300 10.01 12.13 12.68
CA GLU A 300 8.90 13.04 13.03
C GLU A 300 8.46 13.92 11.87
N MET A 301 9.41 14.37 11.06
CA MET A 301 9.13 15.28 9.95
C MET A 301 8.15 14.69 8.93
N PHE A 302 8.12 13.37 8.73
CA PHE A 302 7.18 12.73 7.81
C PHE A 302 5.72 12.81 8.30
N PHE A 303 5.52 12.98 9.60
CA PHE A 303 4.22 12.97 10.25
C PHE A 303 3.76 14.36 10.69
N LEU A 304 4.60 15.39 10.62
CA LEU A 304 4.32 16.72 11.16
C LEU A 304 2.99 17.32 10.65
N LEU A 305 2.75 17.25 9.34
CA LEU A 305 1.52 17.77 8.74
C LEU A 305 0.30 16.96 9.20
N THR A 306 0.43 15.63 9.23
CA THR A 306 -0.60 14.68 9.66
C THR A 306 -0.93 14.87 11.14
N LYS A 307 0.08 15.03 12.00
CA LYS A 307 -0.05 15.31 13.44
C LYS A 307 -0.78 16.62 13.69
N LYS A 308 -0.42 17.68 12.95
CA LYS A 308 -1.05 18.99 13.14
C LYS A 308 -2.47 19.02 12.62
N THR A 309 -2.71 18.56 11.39
CA THR A 309 -4.01 18.77 10.71
C THR A 309 -4.98 17.60 10.81
N GLY A 310 -4.49 16.37 10.99
CA GLY A 310 -5.28 15.14 10.94
C GLY A 310 -6.46 15.12 11.90
N PRO A 311 -6.24 15.31 13.22
CA PRO A 311 -7.33 15.25 14.22
C PRO A 311 -8.43 16.30 14.02
N GLY A 312 -8.12 17.42 13.36
CA GLY A 312 -9.05 18.52 13.09
C GLY A 312 -9.61 18.52 11.67
N LEU A 313 -9.26 17.54 10.84
CA LEU A 313 -9.50 17.58 9.40
C LEU A 313 -11.00 17.71 9.06
N SER A 314 -11.87 16.99 9.77
CA SER A 314 -13.32 17.07 9.58
C SER A 314 -13.86 18.47 9.87
N LYS A 315 -13.46 19.06 11.00
CA LYS A 315 -13.83 20.42 11.40
C LYS A 315 -13.33 21.48 10.41
N ILE A 316 -12.12 21.30 9.88
CA ILE A 316 -11.55 22.17 8.84
C ILE A 316 -12.37 22.07 7.54
N LEU A 317 -12.78 20.87 7.13
CA LEU A 317 -13.58 20.64 5.92
C LEU A 317 -15.02 21.14 6.05
N ARG A 318 -15.61 21.06 7.25
CA ARG A 318 -16.87 21.74 7.58
C ARG A 318 -16.71 23.25 7.73
N GLY A 319 -15.47 23.74 7.77
CA GLY A 319 -15.10 25.13 8.03
C GLY A 319 -15.62 25.66 9.36
N GLU A 320 -15.64 24.79 10.36
CA GLU A 320 -15.83 25.10 11.78
C GLU A 320 -14.53 25.68 12.39
N ILE A 321 -13.37 25.38 11.79
CA ILE A 321 -12.07 25.89 12.20
C ILE A 321 -11.30 26.37 10.95
N ASP A 322 -10.65 27.53 11.05
CA ASP A 322 -9.72 28.00 10.01
C ASP A 322 -8.40 27.23 10.08
N VAL A 323 -7.90 26.76 8.93
CA VAL A 323 -6.68 25.93 8.88
C VAL A 323 -5.44 26.68 9.37
N LEU A 324 -5.36 28.00 9.17
CA LEU A 324 -4.25 28.83 9.64
C LEU A 324 -4.37 29.08 11.13
N GLU A 325 -5.58 29.34 11.64
CA GLU A 325 -5.83 29.44 13.08
C GLU A 325 -5.50 28.12 13.80
N TYR A 326 -5.85 26.98 13.21
CA TYR A 326 -5.53 25.67 13.77
C TYR A 326 -4.03 25.33 13.71
N LEU A 327 -3.33 25.79 12.67
CA LEU A 327 -1.90 25.53 12.50
C LEU A 327 -0.98 26.47 13.29
N PHE A 328 -1.44 27.69 13.59
CA PHE A 328 -0.60 28.79 14.11
C PHE A 328 -1.24 29.57 15.28
N GLY A 329 -2.48 29.29 15.66
CA GLY A 329 -3.21 30.01 16.72
C GLY A 329 -3.03 29.47 18.13
N GLY A 330 -2.01 28.62 18.36
CA GLY A 330 -1.66 28.05 19.66
C GLY A 330 -0.26 28.43 20.09
#